data_AF-A0A2E5M597-F1
#
_entry.id   AF-A0A2E5M597-F1
#
_cell.length_a   1.000
_cell.length_b   1.000
_cell.length_c   1.000
_cell.angle_alpha   90.00
_cell.angle_beta   90.00
_cell.angle_gamma   90.00
#
_symmetry.space_group_name_H-M   'P 1'
#
loop_
_entity.id
_entity.type
_entity.pdbx_description
1 polymer ?
#
loop_
_entity_poly.entity_id
_entity_poly.type
_entity_poly.pdbx_seq_one_letter_code
_entity_poly.pdbx_strand_id
1 'polypeptide(L)'
;MPGDPTESVPQDGQVTTHDPFPPFDVVFELRSQSLPLNALIQPIATIGQRLEAMIDRSKCAALAGTEHVVVPGTQPLMLIMALRRLPSMSREQFHDFWQNHHADDVRRSVTGLRGYRQFHADEAATAEAAALAGLAIDDLEGTAEGYYASMEEFLEIMARPEVSADAGFIDHSRSGMWLYALSDADPSPG
;
A
#
# COMPACT_ATOMS: atom_id res chain seq x y z
N MET A 1 15.25 3.00 -8.77
CA MET A 1 16.12 1.78 -8.84
C MET A 1 16.28 1.41 -10.31
N PRO A 2 17.41 0.86 -10.80
CA PRO A 2 17.50 0.42 -12.19
C PRO A 2 16.37 -0.59 -12.52
N GLY A 3 15.52 -0.28 -13.49
CA GLY A 3 14.37 -1.12 -13.85
C GLY A 3 13.11 -0.93 -13.00
N ASP A 4 12.97 0.20 -12.32
CA ASP A 4 11.77 0.60 -11.61
C ASP A 4 10.58 0.75 -12.58
N PRO A 5 9.56 -0.13 -12.51
CA PRO A 5 8.42 -0.08 -13.42
C PRO A 5 7.50 1.12 -13.18
N THR A 6 7.69 1.83 -12.07
CA THR A 6 6.92 3.02 -11.70
C THR A 6 7.61 4.32 -12.06
N GLU A 7 8.88 4.30 -12.49
CA GLU A 7 9.65 5.51 -12.85
C GLU A 7 8.99 6.33 -13.97
N SER A 8 8.31 5.66 -14.91
CA SER A 8 7.59 6.31 -16.01
C SER A 8 6.18 6.79 -15.62
N VAL A 9 5.71 6.49 -14.42
CA VAL A 9 4.40 6.94 -13.92
C VAL A 9 4.56 8.36 -13.38
N PRO A 10 3.80 9.35 -13.91
CA PRO A 10 3.84 10.71 -13.37
C PRO A 10 3.47 10.69 -11.89
N GLN A 11 4.43 11.02 -11.02
CA GLN A 11 4.14 11.51 -9.70
C GLN A 11 3.89 13.02 -9.83
N ASP A 12 2.96 13.54 -9.04
CA ASP A 12 2.34 14.87 -9.04
C ASP A 12 3.25 16.13 -9.10
N GLY A 13 4.55 15.96 -9.31
CA GLY A 13 5.52 17.04 -9.47
C GLY A 13 5.87 17.71 -8.15
N GLN A 14 5.51 17.14 -6.99
CA GLN A 14 5.97 17.63 -5.70
C GLN A 14 7.51 17.64 -5.66
N VAL A 15 8.08 18.78 -5.26
CA VAL A 15 9.53 18.92 -5.12
C VAL A 15 9.99 18.05 -3.94
N THR A 16 10.72 16.98 -4.24
CA THR A 16 11.32 16.12 -3.22
C THR A 16 12.44 16.88 -2.52
N THR A 17 12.22 17.35 -1.29
CA THR A 17 13.26 17.96 -0.45
C THR A 17 14.07 16.95 0.34
N HIS A 18 13.69 15.67 0.27
CA HIS A 18 14.30 14.52 0.93
C HIS A 18 14.45 13.37 -0.06
N ASP A 19 15.29 12.40 0.29
CA ASP A 19 15.37 11.15 -0.46
C ASP A 19 13.97 10.51 -0.52
N PRO A 20 13.51 10.06 -1.70
CA PRO A 20 12.19 9.46 -1.84
C PRO A 20 12.06 8.24 -0.94
N PHE A 21 10.89 8.07 -0.33
CA PHE A 21 10.60 6.89 0.47
C PHE A 21 10.73 5.64 -0.41
N PRO A 22 11.65 4.71 -0.09
CA PRO A 22 11.92 3.58 -0.97
C PRO A 22 10.73 2.63 -1.00
N PRO A 23 10.51 1.94 -2.13
CA PRO A 23 9.57 0.83 -2.21
C PRO A 23 10.03 -0.33 -1.30
N PHE A 24 9.12 -1.25 -0.99
CA PHE A 24 9.46 -2.49 -0.30
C PHE A 24 9.88 -3.56 -1.30
N ASP A 25 10.91 -4.35 -1.00
CA ASP A 25 11.33 -5.46 -1.86
C ASP A 25 10.32 -6.63 -1.85
N VAL A 26 9.65 -6.83 -0.71
CA VAL A 26 8.70 -7.93 -0.47
C VAL A 26 7.55 -7.43 0.40
N VAL A 27 6.33 -7.86 0.08
CA VAL A 27 5.13 -7.61 0.89
C VAL A 27 4.46 -8.92 1.26
N PHE A 28 4.06 -9.04 2.53
CA PHE A 28 3.25 -10.15 3.04
C PHE A 28 1.95 -9.61 3.61
N GLU A 29 0.83 -10.19 3.19
CA GLU A 29 -0.49 -9.80 3.66
C GLU A 29 -1.16 -10.96 4.39
N LEU A 30 -1.56 -10.72 5.64
CA LEU A 30 -2.37 -11.63 6.44
C LEU A 30 -3.78 -11.05 6.55
N ARG A 31 -4.78 -11.81 6.10
CA ARG A 31 -6.18 -11.39 6.13
C ARG A 31 -6.99 -12.33 7.01
N SER A 32 -7.92 -11.77 7.78
CA SER A 32 -8.93 -12.54 8.50
C SER A 32 -10.25 -11.79 8.52
N GLN A 33 -11.35 -12.53 8.38
CA GLN A 33 -12.71 -11.99 8.53
C GLN A 33 -13.26 -12.20 9.96
N SER A 34 -12.57 -12.98 10.79
CA SER A 34 -13.07 -13.43 12.10
C SER A 34 -12.14 -13.13 13.27
N LEU A 35 -10.85 -12.95 13.02
CA LEU A 35 -9.89 -12.63 14.08
C LEU A 35 -9.80 -11.12 14.30
N PRO A 36 -9.76 -10.66 15.56
CA PRO A 36 -9.43 -9.28 15.87
C PRO A 36 -7.95 -8.98 15.54
N LEU A 37 -7.62 -7.69 15.34
CA LEU A 37 -6.28 -7.24 14.95
C LEU A 37 -5.19 -7.74 15.91
N ASN A 38 -5.42 -7.67 17.22
CA ASN A 38 -4.45 -8.09 18.23
C ASN A 38 -4.09 -9.58 18.13
N ALA A 39 -4.98 -10.44 17.62
CA ALA A 39 -4.69 -11.84 17.33
C ALA A 39 -4.00 -12.00 15.99
N LEU A 40 -4.38 -11.20 14.99
CA LEU A 40 -3.84 -11.25 13.63
C LEU A 40 -2.37 -10.80 13.55
N ILE A 41 -1.91 -9.96 14.48
CA ILE A 41 -0.51 -9.49 14.56
C ILE A 41 0.42 -10.45 15.32
N GLN A 42 -0.10 -11.43 16.06
CA GLN A 42 0.74 -12.37 16.82
C GLN A 42 1.68 -13.23 15.94
N PRO A 43 1.26 -13.74 14.77
CA PRO A 43 2.12 -14.57 13.93
C PRO A 43 3.38 -13.87 13.42
N ILE A 44 3.37 -12.54 13.33
CA ILE A 44 4.53 -11.75 12.87
C ILE A 44 5.47 -11.35 14.02
N ALA A 45 5.15 -11.70 15.26
CA ALA A 45 6.01 -11.40 16.39
C ALA A 45 7.44 -11.92 16.15
N THR A 46 8.43 -11.08 16.45
CA THR A 46 9.87 -11.34 16.29
C THR A 46 10.36 -11.58 14.85
N ILE A 47 9.51 -11.40 13.83
CA ILE A 47 9.91 -11.68 12.44
C ILE A 47 11.15 -10.86 12.02
N GLY A 48 11.28 -9.61 12.48
CA GLY A 48 12.43 -8.77 12.20
C GLY A 48 13.73 -9.28 12.80
N GLN A 49 13.68 -9.96 13.96
CA GLN A 49 14.85 -10.63 14.53
C GLN A 49 15.19 -11.90 13.74
N ARG A 50 14.18 -12.70 13.37
CA ARG A 50 14.37 -13.94 12.61
C ARG A 50 14.96 -13.70 11.22
N LEU A 51 14.70 -12.53 10.64
CA LEU A 51 15.16 -12.15 9.30
C LEU A 51 16.32 -11.13 9.34
N GLU A 52 16.94 -10.87 10.48
CA GLU A 52 17.91 -9.77 10.64
C GLU A 52 19.11 -9.83 9.69
N ALA A 53 19.50 -11.03 9.23
CA ALA A 53 20.57 -11.22 8.26
C ALA A 53 20.17 -10.88 6.81
N MET A 54 18.87 -10.71 6.54
CA MET A 54 18.30 -10.52 5.21
C MET A 54 17.64 -9.16 5.02
N ILE A 55 17.28 -8.46 6.10
CA ILE A 55 16.55 -7.19 6.04
C ILE A 55 17.26 -6.08 6.80
N ASP A 56 17.07 -4.84 6.33
CA ASP A 56 17.34 -3.65 7.13
C ASP A 56 16.06 -3.28 7.89
N ARG A 57 16.00 -3.63 9.18
CA ARG A 57 14.82 -3.40 10.04
C ARG A 57 14.40 -1.92 10.09
N SER A 58 15.33 -0.99 9.85
CA SER A 58 15.05 0.46 9.80
C SER A 58 14.23 0.88 8.58
N LYS A 59 14.17 0.02 7.56
CA LYS A 59 13.46 0.24 6.28
C LYS A 59 12.24 -0.66 6.11
N CYS A 60 11.85 -1.38 7.15
CA CYS A 60 10.72 -2.30 7.11
C CYS A 60 9.54 -1.75 7.90
N ALA A 61 8.33 -2.03 7.42
CA ALA A 61 7.07 -1.66 8.06
C ALA A 61 6.27 -2.89 8.50
N ALA A 62 5.45 -2.73 9.53
CA ALA A 62 4.33 -3.62 9.80
C ALA A 62 3.10 -2.78 10.11
N LEU A 63 2.00 -3.04 9.41
CA LEU A 63 0.74 -2.32 9.58
C LEU A 63 -0.36 -3.29 10.01
N ALA A 64 -1.32 -2.79 10.79
CA ALA A 64 -2.53 -3.50 11.15
C ALA A 64 -3.73 -2.56 11.00
N GLY A 65 -4.82 -3.04 10.43
CA GLY A 65 -5.90 -2.16 10.01
C GLY A 65 -7.02 -2.86 9.24
N THR A 66 -7.84 -2.06 8.57
CA THR A 66 -9.04 -2.51 7.88
C THR A 66 -8.87 -2.41 6.37
N GLU A 67 -9.23 -3.48 5.67
CA GLU A 67 -9.30 -3.47 4.21
C GLU A 67 -10.69 -3.04 3.73
N HIS A 68 -10.71 -2.14 2.75
CA HIS A 68 -11.89 -1.70 2.03
C HIS A 68 -11.76 -2.08 0.56
N VAL A 69 -12.61 -3.02 0.10
CA VAL A 69 -12.68 -3.40 -1.30
C VAL A 69 -13.51 -2.36 -2.06
N VAL A 70 -12.84 -1.58 -2.91
CA VAL A 70 -13.49 -0.50 -3.68
C VAL A 70 -13.96 -1.00 -5.04
N VAL A 71 -13.07 -1.71 -5.75
CA VAL A 71 -13.38 -2.45 -6.97
C VAL A 71 -13.00 -3.91 -6.73
N PRO A 72 -13.93 -4.87 -6.86
CA PRO A 72 -13.63 -6.27 -6.63
C PRO A 72 -12.74 -6.84 -7.73
N GLY A 73 -11.93 -7.83 -7.37
CA GLY A 73 -11.05 -8.56 -8.28
C GLY A 73 -9.60 -8.55 -7.83
N THR A 74 -8.85 -9.49 -8.37
CA THR A 74 -7.39 -9.59 -8.25
C THR A 74 -6.83 -9.94 -9.61
N GLN A 75 -5.57 -9.61 -9.84
CA GLN A 75 -4.83 -9.92 -11.06
C GLN A 75 -3.37 -10.26 -10.69
N PRO A 76 -2.60 -10.87 -11.60
CA PRO A 76 -1.23 -11.29 -11.31
C PRO A 76 -0.26 -10.16 -10.95
N LEU A 77 -0.52 -8.91 -11.36
CA LEU A 77 0.27 -7.76 -10.94
C LEU A 77 -0.51 -6.91 -9.95
N MET A 78 0.15 -6.55 -8.86
CA MET A 78 -0.38 -5.71 -7.79
C MET A 78 0.51 -4.48 -7.60
N LEU A 79 -0.07 -3.31 -7.78
CA LEU A 79 0.52 -2.05 -7.32
C LEU A 79 0.28 -1.95 -5.82
N ILE A 80 1.31 -1.63 -5.04
CA ILE A 80 1.13 -1.10 -3.69
C ILE A 80 1.71 0.31 -3.67
N MET A 81 0.89 1.25 -3.21
CA MET A 81 1.36 2.55 -2.75
C MET A 81 1.20 2.61 -1.23
N ALA A 82 2.31 2.66 -0.51
CA ALA A 82 2.36 2.89 0.94
C ALA A 82 2.27 4.39 1.20
N LEU A 83 1.22 4.79 1.92
CA LEU A 83 0.75 6.18 1.95
C LEU A 83 1.08 6.87 3.26
N ARG A 84 1.51 8.12 3.16
CA ARG A 84 1.42 9.11 4.23
C ARG A 84 0.57 10.27 3.75
N ARG A 85 -0.24 10.81 4.66
CA ARG A 85 -1.03 12.02 4.41
C ARG A 85 -0.17 13.27 4.38
N LEU A 86 -0.67 14.30 3.72
CA LEU A 86 -0.09 15.65 3.82
C LEU A 86 -0.02 16.11 5.29
N PRO A 87 1.06 16.81 5.71
CA PRO A 87 1.20 17.29 7.09
C PRO A 87 0.05 18.20 7.56
N SER A 88 -0.61 18.90 6.63
CA SER A 88 -1.73 19.81 6.89
C SER A 88 -3.08 19.11 7.08
N MET A 89 -3.19 17.81 6.79
CA MET A 89 -4.43 17.03 6.85
C MET A 89 -4.44 16.16 8.10
N SER A 90 -5.54 16.07 8.85
CA SER A 90 -5.63 15.12 9.97
C SER A 90 -5.79 13.68 9.45
N ARG A 91 -5.51 12.68 10.31
CA ARG A 91 -5.74 11.26 9.97
C ARG A 91 -7.19 10.97 9.65
N GLU A 92 -8.10 11.48 10.49
CA GLU A 92 -9.55 11.34 10.28
C GLU A 92 -9.98 11.93 8.93
N GLN A 93 -9.51 13.14 8.61
CA GLN A 93 -9.78 13.76 7.31
C GLN A 93 -9.24 12.93 6.16
N PHE A 94 -8.01 12.42 6.28
CA PHE A 94 -7.36 11.60 5.26
C PHE A 94 -8.15 10.31 4.99
N HIS A 95 -8.49 9.54 6.03
CA HIS A 95 -9.24 8.29 5.87
C HIS A 95 -10.66 8.54 5.37
N ASP A 96 -11.36 9.57 5.87
CA ASP A 96 -12.70 9.94 5.36
C ASP A 96 -12.66 10.33 3.87
N PHE A 97 -11.73 11.22 3.49
CA PHE A 97 -11.56 11.62 2.10
C PHE A 97 -11.21 10.41 1.21
N TRP A 98 -10.27 9.59 1.64
CA TRP A 98 -9.80 8.44 0.88
C TRP A 98 -10.93 7.42 0.66
N GLN A 99 -11.69 7.09 1.70
CA GLN A 99 -12.76 6.09 1.65
C GLN A 99 -14.01 6.60 0.93
N ASN A 100 -14.43 7.84 1.17
CA ASN A 100 -15.75 8.31 0.75
C ASN A 100 -15.70 9.18 -0.52
N HIS A 101 -14.60 9.89 -0.76
CA HIS A 101 -14.47 10.75 -1.94
C HIS A 101 -13.60 10.11 -3.02
N HIS A 102 -12.36 9.77 -2.68
CA HIS A 102 -11.43 9.20 -3.66
C HIS A 102 -11.88 7.83 -4.17
N ALA A 103 -12.44 6.97 -3.30
CA ALA A 103 -12.98 5.68 -3.74
C ALA A 103 -14.11 5.83 -4.77
N ASP A 104 -14.99 6.80 -4.59
CA ASP A 104 -16.10 7.08 -5.50
C ASP A 104 -15.60 7.65 -6.83
N ASP A 105 -14.58 8.50 -6.80
CA ASP A 105 -13.92 8.99 -8.01
C ASP A 105 -13.24 7.87 -8.78
N VAL A 106 -12.54 6.96 -8.09
CA VAL A 106 -11.93 5.77 -8.73
C VAL A 106 -13.00 4.92 -9.42
N ARG A 107 -14.12 4.62 -8.75
CA ARG A 107 -15.21 3.83 -9.33
C ARG A 107 -15.83 4.47 -10.56
N ARG A 108 -15.93 5.81 -10.60
CA ARG A 108 -16.58 6.53 -11.69
C ARG A 108 -15.67 6.80 -12.86
N SER A 109 -14.41 7.12 -12.59
CA SER A 109 -13.50 7.68 -13.59
C SER A 109 -12.53 6.65 -14.16
N VAL A 110 -12.12 5.65 -13.38
CA VAL A 110 -11.08 4.69 -13.81
C VAL A 110 -11.71 3.45 -14.43
N THR A 111 -12.06 3.56 -15.71
CA THR A 111 -12.66 2.44 -16.45
C THR A 111 -11.67 1.29 -16.68
N GLY A 112 -12.13 0.04 -16.60
CA GLY A 112 -11.29 -1.14 -16.87
C GLY A 112 -10.37 -1.57 -15.71
N LEU A 113 -10.39 -0.87 -14.57
CA LEU A 113 -9.68 -1.31 -13.37
C LEU A 113 -10.20 -2.67 -12.88
N ARG A 114 -9.32 -3.64 -12.69
CA ARG A 114 -9.68 -5.04 -12.39
C ARG A 114 -9.59 -5.41 -10.91
N GLY A 115 -9.34 -4.42 -10.07
CA GLY A 115 -9.29 -4.55 -8.62
C GLY A 115 -8.69 -3.28 -8.03
N TYR A 116 -9.31 -2.81 -6.95
CA TYR A 116 -8.78 -1.70 -6.16
C TYR A 116 -9.19 -1.87 -4.70
N ARG A 117 -8.20 -1.79 -3.81
CA ARG A 117 -8.40 -1.87 -2.36
C ARG A 117 -7.71 -0.72 -1.67
N GLN A 118 -8.30 -0.30 -0.56
CA GLN A 118 -7.68 0.60 0.39
C GLN A 118 -7.52 -0.13 1.70
N PHE A 119 -6.29 -0.31 2.15
CA PHE A 119 -6.02 -0.76 3.50
C PHE A 119 -5.78 0.46 4.38
N HIS A 120 -6.67 0.70 5.33
CA HIS A 120 -6.58 1.82 6.27
C HIS A 120 -5.96 1.32 7.56
N ALA A 121 -4.77 1.82 7.88
CA ALA A 121 -4.08 1.44 9.11
C ALA A 121 -4.89 1.90 10.34
N ASP A 122 -4.88 1.11 11.40
CA ASP A 122 -5.21 1.56 12.76
C ASP A 122 -3.91 1.97 13.45
N GLU A 123 -3.87 3.18 14.04
CA GLU A 123 -2.63 3.76 14.57
C GLU A 123 -2.06 2.94 15.72
N ALA A 124 -2.90 2.56 16.69
CA ALA A 124 -2.47 1.83 17.87
C ALA A 124 -2.06 0.40 17.52
N ALA A 125 -2.87 -0.30 16.71
CA ALA A 125 -2.57 -1.66 16.28
C ALA A 125 -1.34 -1.72 15.37
N THR A 126 -1.10 -0.70 14.56
CA THR A 126 0.10 -0.59 13.72
C THR A 126 1.36 -0.41 14.56
N ALA A 127 1.33 0.51 15.54
CA ALA A 127 2.44 0.68 16.48
C ALA A 127 2.73 -0.63 17.25
N GLU A 128 1.68 -1.34 17.69
CA GLU A 128 1.82 -2.65 18.34
C GLU A 128 2.41 -3.70 17.39
N ALA A 129 1.93 -3.77 16.14
CA ALA A 129 2.41 -4.70 15.14
C ALA A 129 3.90 -4.49 14.81
N ALA A 130 4.32 -3.23 14.59
CA ALA A 130 5.71 -2.88 14.33
C ALA A 130 6.62 -3.22 15.52
N ALA A 131 6.19 -2.89 16.75
CA ALA A 131 6.92 -3.23 17.96
C ALA A 131 7.07 -4.75 18.15
N LEU A 132 5.98 -5.52 17.98
CA LEU A 132 6.00 -6.99 18.08
C LEU A 132 6.90 -7.61 17.00
N ALA A 133 6.80 -7.13 15.76
CA ALA A 133 7.61 -7.59 14.65
C ALA A 133 9.08 -7.20 14.80
N GLY A 134 9.38 -6.14 15.56
CA GLY A 134 10.70 -5.55 15.69
C GLY A 134 11.10 -4.74 14.45
N LEU A 135 10.15 -4.09 13.78
CA LEU A 135 10.37 -3.28 12.57
C LEU A 135 10.18 -1.79 12.91
N ALA A 136 10.78 -0.89 12.12
CA ALA A 136 10.89 0.51 12.50
C ALA A 136 9.77 1.43 11.99
N ILE A 137 9.10 1.09 10.89
CA ILE A 137 8.13 1.97 10.24
C ILE A 137 6.71 1.62 10.69
N ASP A 138 6.03 2.57 11.35
CA ASP A 138 4.68 2.44 11.91
C ASP A 138 3.78 3.66 11.64
N ASP A 139 4.27 4.66 10.90
CA ASP A 139 3.59 5.95 10.67
C ASP A 139 2.91 6.04 9.28
N LEU A 140 2.71 4.91 8.62
CA LEU A 140 1.92 4.85 7.37
C LEU A 140 0.42 4.94 7.68
N GLU A 141 -0.31 5.65 6.83
CA GLU A 141 -1.77 5.74 6.92
C GLU A 141 -2.46 4.51 6.32
N GLY A 142 -1.74 3.73 5.51
CA GLY A 142 -2.30 2.58 4.81
C GLY A 142 -1.60 2.24 3.50
N THR A 143 -2.21 1.34 2.73
CA THR A 143 -1.80 1.00 1.37
C THR A 143 -2.96 1.13 0.38
N ALA A 144 -2.71 1.77 -0.77
CA ALA A 144 -3.58 1.65 -1.94
C ALA A 144 -3.08 0.49 -2.80
N GLU A 145 -3.99 -0.41 -3.16
CA GLU A 145 -3.68 -1.61 -3.94
C GLU A 145 -4.44 -1.61 -5.26
N GLY A 146 -3.72 -1.59 -6.39
CA GLY A 146 -4.30 -1.69 -7.73
C GLY A 146 -3.94 -3.01 -8.40
N TYR A 147 -4.86 -3.64 -9.11
CA TYR A 147 -4.65 -4.96 -9.72
C TYR A 147 -4.73 -4.92 -11.25
N TYR A 148 -3.68 -5.44 -11.90
CA TYR A 148 -3.47 -5.38 -13.35
C TYR A 148 -3.08 -6.74 -13.93
N ALA A 149 -3.61 -7.07 -15.09
CA ALA A 149 -3.34 -8.32 -15.80
C ALA A 149 -1.95 -8.35 -16.44
N SER A 150 -1.40 -7.19 -16.82
CA SER A 150 -0.10 -7.08 -17.47
C SER A 150 0.55 -5.72 -17.21
N MET A 151 1.85 -5.62 -17.50
CA MET A 151 2.59 -4.35 -17.45
C MET A 151 2.03 -3.33 -18.44
N GLU A 152 1.58 -3.79 -19.62
CA GLU A 152 0.97 -2.92 -20.63
C GLU A 152 -0.33 -2.29 -20.11
N GLU A 153 -1.21 -3.09 -19.48
CA GLU A 153 -2.44 -2.57 -18.88
C GLU A 153 -2.15 -1.60 -17.73
N PHE A 154 -1.15 -1.91 -16.89
CA PHE A 154 -0.69 -1.00 -15.84
C PHE A 154 -0.27 0.35 -16.41
N LEU A 155 0.65 0.37 -17.39
CA LEU A 155 1.14 1.59 -17.99
C LEU A 155 0.02 2.37 -18.71
N GLU A 156 -0.89 1.69 -19.40
CA GLU A 156 -2.03 2.32 -20.07
C GLU A 156 -2.96 3.02 -19.08
N ILE A 157 -3.32 2.35 -17.97
CA ILE A 157 -4.20 2.93 -16.95
C ILE A 157 -3.51 4.10 -16.23
N MET A 158 -2.24 3.94 -15.83
CA MET A 158 -1.51 4.98 -15.09
C MET A 158 -1.20 6.22 -15.92
N ALA A 159 -1.16 6.12 -17.25
CA ALA A 159 -0.98 7.25 -18.15
C ALA A 159 -2.25 8.11 -18.33
N ARG A 160 -3.39 7.67 -17.80
CA ARG A 160 -4.66 8.40 -17.96
C ARG A 160 -4.68 9.64 -17.06
N PRO A 161 -5.08 10.82 -17.57
CA PRO A 161 -5.09 12.06 -16.79
C PRO A 161 -5.87 11.97 -15.47
N GLU A 162 -6.99 11.25 -15.46
CA GLU A 162 -7.82 11.03 -14.27
C GLU A 162 -7.19 10.13 -13.21
N VAL A 163 -6.14 9.37 -13.55
CA VAL A 163 -5.37 8.53 -12.63
C VAL A 163 -4.10 9.25 -12.17
N SER A 164 -3.43 9.96 -13.07
CA SER A 164 -2.18 10.67 -12.78
C SER A 164 -2.38 12.02 -12.06
N ALA A 165 -3.62 12.51 -11.95
CA ALA A 165 -3.91 13.74 -11.26
C ALA A 165 -3.82 13.56 -9.73
N ASP A 166 -3.07 14.44 -9.07
CA ASP A 166 -3.05 14.49 -7.61
C ASP A 166 -4.40 14.97 -7.07
N ALA A 167 -4.98 14.16 -6.19
CA ALA A 167 -6.18 14.50 -5.46
C ALA A 167 -5.90 15.38 -4.23
N GLY A 168 -4.63 15.65 -3.92
CA GLY A 168 -4.20 16.65 -2.94
C GLY A 168 -4.30 16.18 -1.49
N PHE A 169 -4.18 14.88 -1.24
CA PHE A 169 -4.27 14.28 0.11
C PHE A 169 -3.06 13.43 0.50
N ILE A 170 -2.25 13.04 -0.49
CA ILE A 170 -1.07 12.19 -0.31
C ILE A 170 0.20 13.05 -0.25
N ASP A 171 1.07 12.76 0.71
CA ASP A 171 2.43 13.27 0.73
C ASP A 171 3.32 12.34 -0.10
N HIS A 172 3.48 12.65 -1.39
CA HIS A 172 4.25 11.83 -2.32
C HIS A 172 5.74 11.78 -1.95
N SER A 173 6.26 12.81 -1.28
CA SER A 173 7.66 12.83 -0.82
C SER A 173 7.95 11.78 0.27
N ARG A 174 6.94 11.39 1.04
CA ARG A 174 7.03 10.37 2.09
C ARG A 174 6.16 9.15 1.82
N SER A 175 5.75 8.93 0.57
CA SER A 175 5.00 7.74 0.15
C SER A 175 5.79 6.97 -0.89
N GLY A 176 5.60 5.66 -0.96
CA GLY A 176 6.36 4.79 -1.88
C GLY A 176 5.42 3.93 -2.68
N MET A 177 5.68 3.82 -3.98
CA MET A 177 4.88 3.03 -4.91
C MET A 177 5.76 1.95 -5.55
N TRP A 178 5.21 0.75 -5.70
CA TRP A 178 5.88 -0.33 -6.43
C TRP A 178 4.90 -1.34 -7.02
N LEU A 179 5.34 -2.06 -8.04
CA LEU A 179 4.58 -3.12 -8.69
C LEU A 179 5.17 -4.50 -8.36
N TYR A 180 4.31 -5.40 -7.89
CA TYR A 180 4.66 -6.74 -7.44
C TYR A 180 3.97 -7.78 -8.31
N ALA A 181 4.68 -8.86 -8.63
CA ALA A 181 4.03 -10.06 -9.15
C ALA A 181 3.47 -10.85 -7.98
N LEU A 182 2.18 -11.13 -7.98
CA LEU A 182 1.57 -12.04 -7.02
C LEU A 182 2.04 -13.46 -7.34
N SER A 183 2.76 -14.06 -6.41
CA SER A 183 2.89 -15.50 -6.39
C SER A 183 1.58 -16.08 -5.89
N ASP A 184 0.89 -16.89 -6.69
CA ASP A 184 -0.16 -17.76 -6.15
C ASP A 184 0.46 -18.59 -5.03
N ALA A 185 0.10 -18.29 -3.78
CA ALA A 185 0.27 -19.25 -2.72
C ALA A 185 -0.75 -20.36 -3.00
N ASP A 186 -0.39 -21.28 -3.89
CA ASP A 186 -1.20 -22.43 -4.32
C ASP A 186 -1.94 -23.01 -3.10
N PRO A 187 -3.24 -22.74 -2.93
CA PRO A 187 -4.02 -23.35 -1.88
C PRO A 187 -4.54 -24.67 -2.44
N SER A 188 -3.64 -25.53 -2.94
CA SER A 188 -4.03 -26.88 -3.31
C SER A 188 -4.51 -27.58 -2.04
N PRO A 189 -5.81 -27.94 -1.93
CA PRO A 189 -6.28 -28.75 -0.83
C PRO A 189 -5.78 -30.17 -1.07
N GLY A 190 -4.83 -30.61 -0.24
CA GLY A 190 -4.58 -32.04 -0.03
C GLY A 190 -5.71 -32.69 0.76
#